data_AF-K1Y6Z2-F1
#
_entry.id   AF-K1Y6Z2-F1
#
_cell.length_a   1.000
_cell.length_b   1.000
_cell.length_c   1.000
_cell.angle_alpha   90.00
_cell.angle_beta   90.00
_cell.angle_gamma   90.00
#
_symmetry.space_group_name_H-M   'P 1'
#
loop_
_entity.id
_entity.type
_entity.pdbx_description
1 polymer ?
#
loop_
_entity_poly.entity_id
_entity_poly.type
_entity_poly.pdbx_seq_one_letter_code
_entity_poly.pdbx_strand_id
1 'polypeptide(L)'
;MNKKLIHIVEDEEKTRKTLSLIMEMEGHEVLAFENGEIALHKIVELKTNGKLPDLLICDIQMPKMNGEEFIQKLKELNIFIPILVITGYGDKQNVIRLMRLGCMDFLDKPFESTEIQERVRMLLDETMQEEREVKRKERLAMVGDNVLALVHDLCNILCGTQGYAYLMSLEKNGDISAFRRNMDNLMRSTELAKNLCQQMLRVKNGESCSVKLTTDIKSLINGVSDLLRVLAPENILIKTVFLSDVITFKINAERIKQVLINLGINSVQAMPKGGELILSAGFRDKGNEKKGAVEQELVIEVKDTGTGISPENISKILTGKFTTKAEGYGIGLQSAQAIMKEHEGSLDIKSEVNKWTEIKLIFPERK
;
A
#
# COMPACT_ATOMS: atom_id res chain seq x y z
N MET A 1 -0.80 -22.41 -4.93
CA MET A 1 -1.53 -22.38 -3.64
C MET A 1 -0.60 -21.81 -2.59
N ASN A 2 -1.10 -20.96 -1.69
CA ASN A 2 -0.29 -20.36 -0.64
C ASN A 2 0.01 -21.45 0.40
N LYS A 3 1.28 -21.70 0.70
CA LYS A 3 1.67 -22.76 1.65
C LYS A 3 1.24 -22.35 3.06
N LYS A 4 0.26 -23.06 3.63
CA LYS A 4 -0.29 -22.81 4.98
C LYS A 4 0.30 -23.81 5.97
N LEU A 5 0.54 -23.38 7.21
CA LEU A 5 1.04 -24.23 8.30
C LEU A 5 -0.14 -24.83 9.06
N ILE A 6 -0.32 -26.14 8.98
CA ILE A 6 -1.37 -26.89 9.68
C ILE A 6 -0.74 -27.71 10.80
N HIS A 7 -1.25 -27.55 12.01
CA HIS A 7 -0.88 -28.40 13.14
C HIS A 7 -1.91 -29.51 13.29
N ILE A 8 -1.46 -30.74 13.51
CA ILE A 8 -2.33 -31.91 13.73
C ILE A 8 -2.01 -32.49 15.10
N VAL A 9 -3.02 -32.70 15.94
CA VAL A 9 -2.88 -33.30 17.27
C VAL A 9 -3.81 -34.51 17.34
N GLU A 10 -3.22 -35.71 17.32
CA GLU A 10 -3.93 -36.98 17.18
C GLU A 10 -3.04 -38.07 17.79
N ASP A 11 -3.54 -38.86 18.72
CA ASP A 11 -2.74 -39.83 19.46
C ASP A 11 -2.53 -41.13 18.67
N GLU A 12 -3.51 -41.54 17.87
CA GLU A 12 -3.39 -42.74 17.05
C GLU A 12 -2.42 -42.50 15.88
N GLU A 13 -1.28 -43.19 15.89
CA GLU A 13 -0.21 -42.99 14.90
C GLU A 13 -0.68 -43.16 13.45
N LYS A 14 -1.56 -44.14 13.18
CA LYS A 14 -2.09 -44.40 11.84
C LYS A 14 -2.95 -43.24 11.35
N THR A 15 -3.86 -42.77 12.21
CA THR A 15 -4.75 -41.65 11.90
C THR A 15 -3.95 -40.36 11.72
N ARG A 16 -3.01 -40.08 12.63
CA ARG A 16 -2.10 -38.92 12.55
C ARG A 16 -1.30 -38.90 11.24
N LYS A 17 -0.73 -40.04 10.83
CA LYS A 17 0.02 -40.17 9.56
C LYS A 17 -0.87 -39.97 8.35
N THR A 18 -2.08 -40.53 8.37
CA THR A 18 -3.04 -40.40 7.27
C THR A 18 -3.47 -38.95 7.10
N LEU A 19 -3.85 -38.28 8.19
CA LEU A 19 -4.21 -36.86 8.19
C LEU A 19 -3.06 -35.98 7.68
N SER A 20 -1.84 -36.26 8.13
CA SER A 20 -0.66 -35.51 7.69
C SER A 20 -0.45 -35.65 6.19
N LEU A 21 -0.54 -36.87 5.66
CA LEU A 21 -0.39 -37.13 4.22
C LEU A 21 -1.46 -36.40 3.39
N ILE A 22 -2.72 -36.42 3.83
CA ILE A 22 -3.81 -35.73 3.11
C ILE A 22 -3.51 -34.22 3.02
N MET A 23 -3.14 -33.59 4.13
CA MET A 23 -2.84 -32.16 4.19
C MET A 23 -1.57 -31.79 3.39
N GLU A 24 -0.53 -32.62 3.45
CA GLU A 24 0.70 -32.43 2.65
C GLU A 24 0.43 -32.55 1.15
N MET A 25 -0.42 -33.49 0.74
CA MET A 25 -0.84 -33.65 -0.67
C MET A 25 -1.61 -32.44 -1.20
N GLU A 26 -2.31 -31.71 -0.33
CA GLU A 26 -2.95 -30.42 -0.68
C GLU A 26 -1.96 -29.24 -0.73
N GLY A 27 -0.69 -29.47 -0.43
CA GLY A 27 0.38 -28.48 -0.51
C GLY A 27 0.57 -27.66 0.77
N HIS A 28 0.03 -28.13 1.90
CA HIS A 28 0.22 -27.52 3.20
C HIS A 28 1.52 -27.99 3.87
N GLU A 29 2.08 -27.15 4.75
CA GLU A 29 3.14 -27.54 5.67
C GLU A 29 2.50 -28.12 6.93
N VAL A 30 2.90 -29.32 7.33
CA VAL A 30 2.25 -30.03 8.45
C VAL A 30 3.24 -30.23 9.59
N LEU A 31 2.80 -29.93 10.82
CA LEU A 31 3.47 -30.37 12.04
C LEU A 31 2.48 -31.20 12.86
N ALA A 32 2.81 -32.48 13.08
CA ALA A 32 1.95 -33.42 13.75
C ALA A 32 2.47 -33.79 15.14
N PHE A 33 1.56 -33.91 16.11
CA PHE A 33 1.84 -34.16 17.51
C PHE A 33 0.97 -35.32 18.02
N GLU A 34 1.54 -36.12 18.92
CA GLU A 34 0.86 -37.30 19.49
C GLU A 34 -0.03 -36.97 20.71
N ASN A 35 0.05 -35.76 21.25
CA ASN A 35 -0.80 -35.32 22.38
C ASN A 35 -0.81 -33.79 22.51
N GLY A 36 -1.77 -33.29 23.29
CA GLY A 36 -1.95 -31.85 23.54
C GLY A 36 -0.80 -31.17 24.28
N GLU A 37 -0.06 -31.87 25.15
CA GLU A 37 1.06 -31.26 25.91
C GLU A 37 2.21 -30.84 25.00
N ILE A 38 2.64 -31.74 24.11
CA ILE A 38 3.72 -31.47 23.15
C ILE A 38 3.29 -30.38 22.17
N ALA A 39 2.06 -30.48 21.67
CA ALA A 39 1.49 -29.48 20.77
C ALA A 39 1.44 -28.08 21.43
N LEU A 40 0.98 -28.00 22.68
CA LEU A 40 0.91 -26.75 23.44
C LEU A 40 2.29 -26.13 23.62
N HIS A 41 3.28 -26.92 24.05
CA HIS A 41 4.66 -26.44 24.19
C HIS A 41 5.17 -25.84 22.89
N LYS A 42 4.93 -26.51 21.75
CA LYS A 42 5.39 -26.02 20.45
C LYS A 42 4.64 -24.77 20.00
N ILE A 43 3.33 -24.69 20.21
CA ILE A 43 2.54 -23.51 19.84
C ILE A 43 2.95 -22.29 20.67
N VAL A 44 3.25 -22.47 21.96
CA VAL A 44 3.77 -21.39 22.82
C VAL A 44 5.14 -20.90 22.35
N GLU A 45 6.04 -21.82 21.98
CA GLU A 45 7.34 -21.49 21.38
C GLU A 45 7.20 -20.75 20.04
N LEU A 46 6.21 -21.11 19.23
CA LEU A 46 5.95 -20.44 17.96
C LEU A 46 5.32 -19.05 18.14
N LYS A 47 4.51 -18.88 19.19
CA LYS A 47 3.92 -17.58 19.53
C LYS A 47 4.98 -16.53 19.84
N THR A 48 6.03 -16.89 20.58
CA THR A 48 7.13 -15.95 20.88
C THR A 48 7.89 -15.52 19.63
N ASN A 49 7.92 -16.37 18.59
CA ASN A 49 8.51 -16.10 17.30
C ASN A 49 7.52 -15.47 16.27
N GLY A 50 6.28 -15.18 16.68
CA GLY A 50 5.26 -14.56 15.83
C GLY A 50 4.74 -15.44 14.69
N LYS A 51 4.90 -16.77 14.77
CA LYS A 51 4.56 -17.70 13.68
C LYS A 51 3.63 -18.82 14.14
N LEU A 52 2.41 -18.45 14.51
CA LEU A 52 1.35 -19.42 14.84
C LEU A 52 0.91 -20.22 13.59
N PRO A 53 0.36 -21.44 13.78
CA PRO A 53 -0.24 -22.19 12.69
C PRO A 53 -1.48 -21.46 12.13
N ASP A 54 -1.73 -21.66 10.84
CA ASP A 54 -2.91 -21.14 10.15
C ASP A 54 -4.18 -21.95 10.47
N LEU A 55 -4.04 -23.23 10.83
CA LEU A 55 -5.14 -24.11 11.25
C LEU A 55 -4.60 -25.18 12.20
N LEU A 56 -5.39 -25.51 13.21
CA LEU A 56 -5.17 -26.62 14.13
C LEU A 56 -6.26 -27.68 13.93
N ILE A 57 -5.86 -28.91 13.64
CA ILE A 57 -6.72 -30.08 13.61
C ILE A 57 -6.46 -30.88 14.88
N CYS A 58 -7.48 -31.12 15.69
CA CYS A 58 -7.30 -31.74 17.01
C CYS A 58 -8.33 -32.83 17.27
N ASP A 59 -7.87 -34.03 17.64
CA ASP A 59 -8.75 -35.03 18.24
C ASP A 59 -9.16 -34.60 19.66
N ILE A 60 -10.38 -34.93 20.06
CA ILE A 60 -10.86 -34.77 21.44
C ILE A 60 -10.34 -35.86 22.35
N GLN A 61 -10.34 -37.11 21.87
CA GLN A 61 -10.09 -38.28 22.72
C GLN A 61 -8.61 -38.67 22.70
N MET A 62 -7.79 -37.92 23.44
CA MET A 62 -6.35 -38.18 23.55
C MET A 62 -5.93 -38.48 25.00
N PRO A 63 -4.94 -39.36 25.22
CA PRO A 63 -4.34 -39.60 26.53
C PRO A 63 -3.50 -38.39 26.99
N LYS A 64 -3.24 -38.35 28.31
CA LYS A 64 -2.52 -37.28 29.04
C LYS A 64 -3.26 -35.94 29.09
N MET A 65 -3.55 -35.35 27.93
CA MET A 65 -4.29 -34.11 27.79
C MET A 65 -5.28 -34.28 26.64
N ASN A 66 -6.57 -34.27 26.99
CA ASN A 66 -7.64 -34.35 25.99
C ASN A 66 -7.73 -33.05 25.17
N GLY A 67 -8.39 -33.12 24.01
CA GLY A 67 -8.48 -31.97 23.11
C GLY A 67 -9.17 -30.76 23.73
N GLU A 68 -10.14 -30.97 24.62
CA GLU A 68 -10.84 -29.88 25.30
C GLU A 68 -9.93 -29.12 26.27
N GLU A 69 -9.21 -29.83 27.13
CA GLU A 69 -8.23 -29.24 28.05
C GLU A 69 -7.13 -28.49 27.30
N PHE A 70 -6.69 -29.05 26.17
CA PHE A 70 -5.71 -28.42 25.30
C PHE A 70 -6.24 -27.09 24.73
N ILE A 71 -7.44 -27.09 24.17
CA ILE A 71 -8.09 -25.90 23.61
C ILE A 71 -8.36 -24.85 24.70
N GLN A 72 -8.80 -25.28 25.88
CA GLN A 72 -8.98 -24.40 27.04
C GLN A 72 -7.67 -23.71 27.44
N LYS A 73 -6.55 -24.44 27.47
CA LYS A 73 -5.22 -23.84 27.76
C LYS A 73 -4.78 -22.85 26.68
N LEU A 74 -5.03 -23.13 25.39
CA LEU A 74 -4.75 -22.17 24.32
C LEU A 74 -5.52 -20.86 24.54
N LYS A 75 -6.80 -20.96 24.93
CA LYS A 75 -7.65 -19.80 25.24
C LYS A 75 -7.14 -19.00 26.44
N GLU A 76 -6.78 -19.67 27.54
CA GLU A 76 -6.21 -19.02 28.74
C GLU A 76 -4.91 -18.26 28.45
N LEU A 77 -4.11 -18.77 27.51
CA LEU A 77 -2.87 -18.14 27.06
C LEU A 77 -3.09 -17.06 25.98
N ASN A 78 -4.35 -16.69 25.69
CA ASN A 78 -4.72 -15.77 24.61
C ASN A 78 -4.11 -16.20 23.26
N ILE A 79 -4.21 -17.48 22.92
CA ILE A 79 -3.79 -18.03 21.63
C ILE A 79 -5.04 -18.32 20.82
N PHE A 80 -5.26 -17.50 19.79
CA PHE A 80 -6.40 -17.63 18.88
C PHE A 80 -5.90 -18.18 17.56
N ILE A 81 -6.25 -19.44 17.29
CA ILE A 81 -5.92 -20.15 16.05
C ILE A 81 -7.24 -20.76 15.57
N PRO A 82 -7.53 -20.79 14.27
CA PRO A 82 -8.61 -21.61 13.72
C PRO A 82 -8.49 -23.07 14.16
N ILE A 83 -9.53 -23.63 14.80
CA ILE A 83 -9.51 -25.02 15.29
C ILE A 83 -10.62 -25.82 14.62
N LEU A 84 -10.22 -26.89 13.91
CA LEU A 84 -11.08 -27.98 13.46
C LEU A 84 -10.94 -29.13 14.45
N VAL A 85 -12.04 -29.46 15.12
CA VAL A 85 -12.05 -30.59 16.04
C VAL A 85 -12.44 -31.86 15.29
N ILE A 86 -11.73 -32.96 15.53
CA ILE A 86 -12.15 -34.30 15.12
C ILE A 86 -12.68 -35.03 16.36
N THR A 87 -13.89 -35.58 16.27
CA THR A 87 -14.60 -36.16 17.41
C THR A 87 -15.14 -37.54 17.08
N GLY A 88 -14.97 -38.49 17.99
CA GLY A 88 -15.73 -39.74 17.99
C GLY A 88 -16.96 -39.59 18.88
N TYR A 89 -18.13 -40.02 18.37
CA TYR A 89 -19.42 -40.09 19.04
C TYR A 89 -20.28 -38.81 19.02
N GLY A 90 -21.46 -38.92 18.39
CA GLY A 90 -22.43 -37.86 18.09
C GLY A 90 -23.20 -37.28 19.28
N ASP A 91 -22.49 -36.85 20.33
CA ASP A 91 -23.09 -36.05 21.39
C ASP A 91 -23.04 -34.56 21.04
N LYS A 92 -24.18 -34.05 20.55
CA LYS A 92 -24.39 -32.64 20.22
C LYS A 92 -24.07 -31.68 21.38
N GLN A 93 -24.09 -32.14 22.63
CA GLN A 93 -23.75 -31.31 23.79
C GLN A 93 -22.25 -31.00 23.87
N ASN A 94 -21.39 -31.95 23.49
CA ASN A 94 -19.94 -31.75 23.47
C ASN A 94 -19.53 -30.74 22.39
N VAL A 95 -20.17 -30.79 21.21
CA VAL A 95 -19.95 -29.81 20.13
C VAL A 95 -20.25 -28.38 20.61
N ILE A 96 -21.38 -28.16 21.29
CA ILE A 96 -21.73 -26.82 21.80
C ILE A 96 -20.67 -26.31 22.78
N ARG A 97 -20.13 -27.19 23.63
CA ARG A 97 -19.08 -26.82 24.59
C ARG A 97 -17.80 -26.40 23.86
N LEU A 98 -17.39 -27.16 22.84
CA LEU A 98 -16.21 -26.87 22.02
C LEU A 98 -16.35 -25.56 21.23
N MET A 99 -17.52 -25.29 20.64
CA MET A 99 -17.79 -24.02 19.96
C MET A 99 -17.65 -22.82 20.92
N ARG A 100 -18.11 -22.94 22.18
CA ARG A 100 -17.93 -21.89 23.21
C ARG A 100 -16.47 -21.69 23.62
N LEU A 101 -15.62 -22.70 23.41
CA LEU A 101 -14.18 -22.60 23.63
C LEU A 101 -13.44 -21.93 22.47
N GLY A 102 -14.13 -21.62 21.38
CA GLY A 102 -13.56 -20.94 20.21
C GLY A 102 -13.16 -21.90 19.08
N CYS A 103 -13.64 -23.15 19.11
CA CYS A 103 -13.55 -24.02 17.95
C CYS A 103 -14.41 -23.47 16.83
N MET A 104 -13.91 -23.52 15.59
CA MET A 104 -14.63 -22.97 14.44
C MET A 104 -15.50 -24.02 13.77
N ASP A 105 -15.08 -25.28 13.77
CA ASP A 105 -15.85 -26.38 13.19
C ASP A 105 -15.47 -27.71 13.83
N PHE A 106 -16.26 -28.74 13.52
CA PHE A 106 -16.01 -30.11 13.95
C PHE A 106 -16.25 -31.11 12.82
N LEU A 107 -15.64 -32.28 12.95
CA LEU A 107 -15.75 -33.41 12.04
C LEU A 107 -15.95 -34.71 12.83
N ASP A 108 -17.02 -35.45 12.53
CA ASP A 108 -17.33 -36.70 13.21
C ASP A 108 -16.56 -37.88 12.60
N LYS A 109 -15.99 -38.74 13.46
CA LYS A 109 -15.39 -40.04 13.06
C LYS A 109 -16.50 -41.09 12.90
N PRO A 110 -16.47 -41.93 11.85
CA PRO A 110 -15.53 -41.92 10.72
C PRO A 110 -15.90 -40.87 9.67
N PHE A 111 -14.89 -40.29 9.02
CA PHE A 111 -15.03 -39.31 7.94
C PHE A 111 -14.31 -39.76 6.67
N GLU A 112 -14.71 -39.21 5.52
CA GLU A 112 -14.01 -39.40 4.26
C GLU A 112 -12.89 -38.36 4.06
N SER A 113 -11.89 -38.68 3.26
CA SER A 113 -10.78 -37.74 2.98
C SER A 113 -11.27 -36.45 2.32
N THR A 114 -12.28 -36.54 1.46
CA THR A 114 -12.92 -35.39 0.80
C THR A 114 -13.57 -34.44 1.80
N GLU A 115 -14.21 -34.99 2.83
CA GLU A 115 -14.92 -34.21 3.85
C GLU A 115 -13.96 -33.35 4.66
N ILE A 116 -12.85 -33.92 5.14
CA ILE A 116 -11.85 -33.14 5.88
C ILE A 116 -11.18 -32.08 5.00
N GLN A 117 -10.90 -32.39 3.73
CA GLN A 117 -10.33 -31.44 2.77
C GLN A 117 -11.26 -30.23 2.54
N GLU A 118 -12.55 -30.49 2.37
CA GLU A 118 -13.56 -29.43 2.21
C GLU A 118 -13.65 -28.55 3.46
N ARG A 119 -13.66 -29.16 4.66
CA ARG A 119 -13.70 -28.44 5.94
C ARG A 119 -12.47 -27.56 6.12
N VAL A 120 -11.28 -28.11 5.92
CA VAL A 120 -10.02 -27.37 6.00
C VAL A 120 -10.01 -26.19 5.03
N ARG A 121 -10.43 -26.41 3.77
CA ARG A 121 -10.51 -25.34 2.77
C ARG A 121 -11.47 -24.23 3.20
N MET A 122 -12.67 -24.57 3.67
CA MET A 122 -13.66 -23.58 4.10
C MET A 122 -13.12 -22.72 5.26
N LEU A 123 -12.49 -23.33 6.27
CA LEU A 123 -11.96 -22.61 7.42
C LEU A 123 -10.79 -21.68 7.05
N LEU A 124 -9.91 -22.13 6.15
CA LEU A 124 -8.82 -21.31 5.63
C LEU A 124 -9.33 -20.15 4.76
N ASP A 125 -10.41 -20.36 4.00
CA ASP A 125 -11.01 -19.29 3.19
C ASP A 125 -11.77 -18.27 4.04
N GLU A 126 -12.51 -18.71 5.06
CA GLU A 126 -13.25 -17.84 5.99
C GLU A 126 -12.31 -16.91 6.76
N THR A 127 -11.23 -17.46 7.32
CA THR A 127 -10.20 -16.67 8.02
C THR A 127 -9.51 -15.66 7.11
N MET A 128 -9.27 -16.02 5.84
CA MET A 128 -8.76 -15.07 4.84
C MET A 128 -9.77 -13.96 4.51
N GLN A 129 -11.08 -14.24 4.51
CA GLN A 129 -12.11 -13.23 4.27
C GLN A 129 -12.24 -12.27 5.46
N GLU A 130 -12.24 -12.78 6.69
CA GLU A 130 -12.26 -11.96 7.91
C GLU A 130 -11.04 -11.05 8.00
N GLU A 131 -9.84 -11.55 7.73
CA GLU A 131 -8.64 -10.71 7.68
C GLU A 131 -8.75 -9.60 6.62
N ARG A 132 -9.35 -9.90 5.46
CA ARG A 132 -9.58 -8.92 4.38
C ARG A 132 -10.62 -7.89 4.79
N GLU A 133 -11.69 -8.30 5.46
CA GLU A 133 -12.73 -7.44 6.03
C GLU A 133 -12.17 -6.49 7.09
N VAL A 134 -11.37 -7.01 8.03
CA VAL A 134 -10.71 -6.22 9.08
C VAL A 134 -9.76 -5.20 8.44
N LYS A 135 -8.87 -5.63 7.52
CA LYS A 135 -7.98 -4.71 6.79
C LYS A 135 -8.77 -3.68 5.97
N ARG A 136 -9.94 -4.03 5.45
CA ARG A 136 -10.83 -3.10 4.73
C ARG A 136 -11.47 -2.09 5.69
N LYS A 137 -11.96 -2.52 6.85
CA LYS A 137 -12.52 -1.65 7.90
C LYS A 137 -11.46 -0.74 8.51
N GLU A 138 -10.25 -1.24 8.76
CA GLU A 138 -9.09 -0.44 9.20
C GLU A 138 -8.69 0.59 8.16
N ARG A 139 -8.62 0.23 6.86
CA ARG A 139 -8.42 1.21 5.77
C ARG A 139 -9.51 2.27 5.76
N LEU A 140 -10.77 1.88 5.91
CA LEU A 140 -11.90 2.81 5.97
C LEU A 140 -11.86 3.71 7.22
N ALA A 141 -11.43 3.19 8.36
CA ALA A 141 -11.24 3.95 9.60
C ALA A 141 -10.07 4.94 9.50
N MET A 142 -8.94 4.54 8.87
CA MET A 142 -7.81 5.44 8.55
C MET A 142 -8.20 6.60 7.63
N VAL A 143 -9.23 6.42 6.80
CA VAL A 143 -9.80 7.49 5.97
C VAL A 143 -10.66 8.44 6.80
N GLY A 144 -11.33 7.96 7.85
CA GLY A 144 -12.28 8.73 8.69
C GLY A 144 -11.67 9.93 9.43
N ASP A 145 -10.53 9.75 10.10
CA ASP A 145 -9.86 10.85 10.85
C ASP A 145 -9.32 11.95 9.93
N ASN A 146 -8.99 11.61 8.68
CA ASN A 146 -8.51 12.56 7.68
C ASN A 146 -9.64 13.40 7.07
N VAL A 147 -10.91 12.96 7.12
CA VAL A 147 -12.04 13.71 6.51
C VAL A 147 -12.34 14.99 7.27
N LEU A 148 -12.27 14.99 8.60
CA LEU A 148 -12.48 16.20 9.42
C LEU A 148 -11.41 17.27 9.13
N ALA A 149 -10.15 16.85 8.99
CA ALA A 149 -9.05 17.73 8.58
C ALA A 149 -9.21 18.25 7.14
N LEU A 150 -9.59 17.38 6.20
CA LEU A 150 -9.83 17.76 4.81
C LEU A 150 -11.02 18.71 4.63
N VAL A 151 -12.10 18.52 5.40
CA VAL A 151 -13.26 19.43 5.43
C VAL A 151 -12.85 20.78 6.01
N HIS A 152 -12.09 20.79 7.10
CA HIS A 152 -11.54 22.01 7.68
C HIS A 152 -10.66 22.78 6.67
N ASP A 153 -9.79 22.08 5.94
CA ASP A 153 -8.92 22.69 4.93
C ASP A 153 -9.71 23.23 3.73
N LEU A 154 -10.76 22.52 3.30
CA LEU A 154 -11.66 23.01 2.25
C LEU A 154 -12.38 24.30 2.70
N CYS A 155 -12.90 24.32 3.93
CA CYS A 155 -13.54 25.51 4.50
C CYS A 155 -12.58 26.70 4.57
N ASN A 156 -11.31 26.49 4.92
CA ASN A 156 -10.31 27.54 4.97
C ASN A 156 -10.01 28.13 3.58
N ILE A 157 -9.90 27.28 2.56
CA ILE A 157 -9.73 27.72 1.17
C ILE A 157 -10.94 28.55 0.73
N LEU A 158 -12.15 28.06 1.03
CA LEU A 158 -13.40 28.75 0.66
C LEU A 158 -13.52 30.13 1.33
N CYS A 159 -13.20 30.25 2.62
CA CYS A 159 -13.15 31.52 3.33
C CYS A 159 -12.14 32.49 2.71
N GLY A 160 -10.96 32.01 2.30
CA GLY A 160 -9.97 32.81 1.59
C GLY A 160 -10.48 33.35 0.25
N THR A 161 -11.10 32.49 -0.58
CA THR A 161 -11.73 32.91 -1.84
C THR A 161 -12.81 33.97 -1.64
N GLN A 162 -13.67 33.79 -0.63
CA GLN A 162 -14.71 34.78 -0.30
C GLN A 162 -14.10 36.11 0.15
N GLY A 163 -13.02 36.08 0.93
CA GLY A 163 -12.29 37.27 1.35
C GLY A 163 -11.73 38.07 0.17
N TYR A 164 -11.07 37.41 -0.78
CA TYR A 164 -10.56 38.10 -1.99
C TYR A 164 -11.69 38.66 -2.85
N ALA A 165 -12.79 37.92 -3.04
CA ALA A 165 -13.96 38.40 -3.78
C ALA A 165 -14.59 39.63 -3.11
N TYR A 166 -14.67 39.62 -1.78
CA TYR A 166 -15.19 40.74 -0.99
C TYR A 166 -14.30 41.97 -1.09
N LEU A 167 -12.97 41.82 -0.98
CA LEU A 167 -12.03 42.94 -1.16
C LEU A 167 -12.14 43.55 -2.56
N MET A 168 -12.22 42.71 -3.60
CA MET A 168 -12.45 43.18 -4.98
C MET A 168 -13.77 43.96 -5.14
N SER A 169 -14.81 43.60 -4.37
CA SER A 169 -16.10 44.30 -4.38
C SER A 169 -16.06 45.67 -3.66
N LEU A 170 -15.11 45.86 -2.75
CA LEU A 170 -14.90 47.10 -2.01
C LEU A 170 -13.98 48.09 -2.73
N GLU A 171 -13.28 47.64 -3.77
CA GLU A 171 -12.32 48.44 -4.53
C GLU A 171 -13.02 49.54 -5.35
N LYS A 172 -13.11 50.76 -4.79
CA LYS A 172 -13.81 51.90 -5.41
C LYS A 172 -12.90 52.86 -6.19
N ASN A 173 -11.58 52.75 -6.04
CA ASN A 173 -10.61 53.74 -6.53
C ASN A 173 -9.96 53.39 -7.87
N GLY A 174 -10.40 52.33 -8.55
CA GLY A 174 -9.85 51.95 -9.86
C GLY A 174 -8.39 51.46 -9.81
N ASP A 175 -7.92 50.99 -8.65
CA ASP A 175 -6.59 50.36 -8.56
C ASP A 175 -6.62 48.98 -9.23
N ILE A 176 -6.32 48.99 -10.53
CA ILE A 176 -6.26 47.80 -11.38
C ILE A 176 -5.22 46.79 -10.84
N SER A 177 -4.18 47.25 -10.15
CA SER A 177 -3.11 46.39 -9.65
C SER A 177 -3.53 45.58 -8.42
N ALA A 178 -4.27 46.21 -7.49
CA ALA A 178 -4.85 45.52 -6.34
C ALA A 178 -5.96 44.56 -6.76
N PHE A 179 -6.83 45.00 -7.68
CA PHE A 179 -7.89 44.17 -8.25
C PHE A 179 -7.34 42.92 -8.95
N ARG A 180 -6.33 43.08 -9.80
CA ARG A 180 -5.68 41.96 -10.51
C ARG A 180 -5.02 40.98 -9.54
N ARG A 181 -4.34 41.47 -8.51
CA ARG A 181 -3.70 40.63 -7.49
C ARG A 181 -4.70 39.80 -6.69
N ASN A 182 -5.82 40.41 -6.27
CA ASN A 182 -6.87 39.70 -5.55
C ASN A 182 -7.58 38.67 -6.44
N MET A 183 -7.75 38.97 -7.72
CA MET A 183 -8.31 38.04 -8.71
C MET A 183 -7.38 36.84 -8.97
N ASP A 184 -6.07 37.06 -9.06
CA ASP A 184 -5.08 35.99 -9.19
C ASP A 184 -5.08 35.08 -7.95
N ASN A 185 -5.14 35.67 -6.75
CA ASN A 185 -5.22 34.90 -5.51
C ASN A 185 -6.53 34.09 -5.42
N LEU A 186 -7.65 34.66 -5.85
CA LEU A 186 -8.94 33.98 -5.94
C LEU A 186 -8.86 32.77 -6.88
N MET A 187 -8.31 32.95 -8.09
CA MET A 187 -8.12 31.87 -9.07
C MET A 187 -7.19 30.75 -8.56
N ARG A 188 -6.14 31.09 -7.80
CA ARG A 188 -5.28 30.08 -7.18
C ARG A 188 -6.01 29.30 -6.08
N SER A 189 -6.78 29.98 -5.24
CA SER A 189 -7.58 29.34 -4.20
C SER A 189 -8.67 28.42 -4.77
N THR A 190 -9.33 28.79 -5.87
CA THR A 190 -10.31 27.92 -6.52
C THR A 190 -9.67 26.65 -7.12
N GLU A 191 -8.49 26.76 -7.72
CA GLU A 191 -7.77 25.59 -8.24
C GLU A 191 -7.31 24.65 -7.11
N LEU A 192 -6.87 25.20 -5.97
CA LEU A 192 -6.55 24.42 -4.77
C LEU A 192 -7.78 23.66 -4.23
N ALA A 193 -8.93 24.32 -4.13
CA ALA A 193 -10.17 23.67 -3.70
C ALA A 193 -10.59 22.52 -4.64
N LYS A 194 -10.50 22.75 -5.96
CA LYS A 194 -10.78 21.74 -6.99
C LYS A 194 -9.88 20.51 -6.84
N ASN A 195 -8.58 20.71 -6.63
CA ASN A 195 -7.63 19.61 -6.44
C ASN A 195 -7.92 18.82 -5.16
N LEU A 196 -8.30 19.48 -4.06
CA LEU A 196 -8.68 18.83 -2.81
C LEU A 196 -9.97 17.99 -2.97
N CYS A 197 -10.98 18.52 -3.64
CA CYS A 197 -12.22 17.80 -3.96
C CYS A 197 -11.96 16.56 -4.82
N GLN A 198 -11.07 16.65 -5.81
CA GLN A 198 -10.67 15.51 -6.64
C GLN A 198 -9.94 14.43 -5.82
N GLN A 199 -9.12 14.82 -4.84
CA GLN A 199 -8.48 13.87 -3.92
C GLN A 199 -9.52 13.16 -3.04
N MET A 200 -10.50 13.88 -2.49
CA MET A 200 -11.60 13.28 -1.70
C MET A 200 -12.42 12.26 -2.51
N LEU A 201 -12.77 12.60 -3.76
CA LEU A 201 -13.54 11.73 -4.65
C LEU A 201 -12.78 10.44 -5.02
N ARG A 202 -11.46 10.53 -5.20
CA ARG A 202 -10.59 9.37 -5.50
C ARG A 202 -10.51 8.39 -4.32
N VAL A 203 -10.48 8.92 -3.09
CA VAL A 203 -10.49 8.09 -1.87
C VAL A 203 -11.85 7.39 -1.71
N LYS A 204 -12.96 8.08 -2.03
CA LYS A 204 -14.32 7.52 -1.95
C LYS A 204 -14.57 6.41 -2.98
N ASN A 205 -14.08 6.55 -4.20
CA ASN A 205 -14.38 5.62 -5.30
C ASN A 205 -13.57 4.32 -5.27
N GLY A 206 -12.56 4.18 -4.39
CA GLY A 206 -11.79 2.95 -4.25
C GLY A 206 -11.08 2.50 -5.54
N GLU A 207 -10.83 3.40 -6.49
CA GLU A 207 -10.29 3.09 -7.82
C GLU A 207 -8.85 2.57 -7.75
N SER A 208 -8.73 1.27 -7.56
CA SER A 208 -7.52 0.44 -7.71
C SER A 208 -7.61 -0.39 -8.98
N CYS A 209 -7.81 0.23 -10.14
CA CYS A 209 -7.62 -0.47 -11.42
C CYS A 209 -6.87 0.45 -12.38
N SER A 210 -5.72 -0.03 -12.84
CA SER A 210 -4.70 0.76 -13.50
C SER A 210 -4.13 -0.12 -14.62
N VAL A 211 -4.80 -0.08 -15.78
CA VAL A 211 -4.38 -0.85 -16.96
C VAL A 211 -3.07 -0.24 -17.48
N LYS A 212 -1.99 -1.03 -17.49
CA LYS A 212 -0.70 -0.62 -18.07
C LYS A 212 -0.77 -0.77 -19.58
N LEU A 213 -0.66 0.33 -20.31
CA LEU A 213 -0.69 0.38 -21.77
C LEU A 213 0.69 0.82 -22.31
N THR A 214 1.02 0.41 -23.53
CA THR A 214 2.19 0.95 -24.23
C THR A 214 1.97 2.44 -24.45
N THR A 215 2.78 3.24 -23.76
CA THR A 215 2.64 4.70 -23.69
C THR A 215 3.88 5.34 -24.29
N ASP A 216 3.71 6.38 -25.11
CA ASP A 216 4.80 7.26 -25.51
C ASP A 216 5.17 8.22 -24.38
N ILE A 217 6.34 8.02 -23.81
CA ILE A 217 6.85 8.79 -22.68
C ILE A 217 7.16 10.24 -23.09
N LYS A 218 7.52 10.50 -24.35
CA LYS A 218 7.77 11.86 -24.83
C LYS A 218 6.50 12.70 -24.79
N SER A 219 5.43 12.18 -25.37
CA SER A 219 4.12 12.84 -25.36
C SER A 219 3.62 13.09 -23.94
N LEU A 220 3.81 12.11 -23.04
CA LEU A 220 3.46 12.24 -21.63
C LEU A 220 4.23 13.39 -20.94
N ILE A 221 5.55 13.42 -21.08
CA ILE A 221 6.41 14.44 -20.44
C ILE A 221 6.16 15.82 -21.05
N ASN A 222 5.98 15.92 -22.36
CA ASN A 222 5.66 17.19 -23.02
C ASN A 222 4.30 17.74 -22.52
N GLY A 223 3.28 16.89 -22.43
CA GLY A 223 1.98 17.31 -21.89
C GLY A 223 2.04 17.78 -20.43
N VAL A 224 2.91 17.18 -19.60
CA VAL A 224 3.17 17.66 -18.24
C VAL A 224 3.95 18.97 -18.25
N SER A 225 4.98 19.09 -19.09
CA SER A 225 5.77 20.32 -19.25
C SER A 225 4.89 21.50 -19.64
N ASP A 226 3.99 21.33 -20.60
CA ASP A 226 3.07 22.39 -21.06
C ASP A 226 2.16 22.85 -19.93
N LEU A 227 1.61 21.91 -19.14
CA LEU A 227 0.80 22.24 -17.97
C LEU A 227 1.63 22.99 -16.91
N LEU A 228 2.85 22.55 -16.62
CA LEU A 228 3.71 23.20 -15.64
C LEU A 228 4.13 24.61 -16.09
N ARG A 229 4.27 24.87 -17.39
CA ARG A 229 4.53 26.22 -17.93
C ARG A 229 3.38 27.18 -17.68
N VAL A 230 2.14 26.69 -17.66
CA VAL A 230 0.97 27.50 -17.31
C VAL A 230 0.91 27.79 -15.81
N LEU A 231 1.37 26.85 -14.98
CA LEU A 231 1.30 26.94 -13.51
C LEU A 231 2.50 27.66 -12.88
N ALA A 232 3.67 27.62 -13.53
CA ALA A 232 4.90 28.20 -13.01
C ALA A 232 4.95 29.73 -13.26
N PRO A 233 5.54 30.51 -12.33
CA PRO A 233 5.83 31.92 -12.58
C PRO A 233 6.84 32.11 -13.72
N GLU A 234 6.77 33.25 -14.40
CA GLU A 234 7.54 33.57 -15.63
C GLU A 234 9.08 33.48 -15.46
N ASN A 235 9.58 33.51 -14.21
CA ASN A 235 10.99 33.43 -13.88
C ASN A 235 11.53 31.99 -13.76
N ILE A 236 10.74 30.97 -14.10
CA ILE A 236 11.17 29.57 -14.11
C ILE A 236 11.17 29.02 -15.54
N LEU A 237 12.33 28.57 -16.00
CA LEU A 237 12.50 27.97 -17.33
C LEU A 237 12.27 26.46 -17.25
N ILE A 238 11.31 25.95 -18.02
CA ILE A 238 10.99 24.51 -18.07
C ILE A 238 11.50 23.91 -19.37
N LYS A 239 12.46 22.98 -19.29
CA LYS A 239 13.04 22.27 -20.45
C LYS A 239 12.72 20.78 -20.41
N THR A 240 12.60 20.20 -21.59
CA THR A 240 12.50 18.75 -21.79
C THR A 240 13.72 18.24 -22.55
N VAL A 241 14.30 17.12 -22.10
CA VAL A 241 15.48 16.49 -22.72
C VAL A 241 15.23 14.99 -22.89
N PHE A 242 15.42 14.47 -24.11
CA PHE A 242 15.19 13.05 -24.40
C PHE A 242 16.47 12.42 -24.95
N LEU A 243 16.87 11.28 -24.36
CA LEU A 243 18.10 10.56 -24.71
C LEU A 243 17.91 9.60 -25.90
N SER A 244 16.69 9.42 -26.38
CA SER A 244 16.36 8.53 -27.49
C SER A 244 15.18 9.06 -28.29
N ASP A 245 15.09 8.69 -29.57
CA ASP A 245 14.03 9.19 -30.47
C ASP A 245 12.67 8.53 -30.22
N VAL A 246 12.67 7.26 -29.84
CA VAL A 246 11.47 6.51 -29.47
C VAL A 246 11.61 6.05 -28.02
N ILE A 247 10.70 6.49 -27.15
CA ILE A 247 10.66 6.09 -25.74
C ILE A 247 9.24 5.62 -25.44
N THR A 248 8.95 4.36 -25.78
CA THR A 248 7.67 3.73 -25.49
C THR A 248 7.83 2.71 -24.37
N PHE A 249 6.89 2.71 -23.42
CA PHE A 249 6.97 1.80 -22.27
C PHE A 249 5.58 1.41 -21.78
N LYS A 250 5.44 0.18 -21.27
CA LYS A 250 4.17 -0.33 -20.74
C LYS A 250 3.94 0.18 -19.31
N ILE A 251 3.27 1.32 -19.19
CA ILE A 251 2.96 1.99 -17.91
C ILE A 251 1.49 2.42 -17.86
N ASN A 252 1.01 2.77 -16.67
CA ASN A 252 -0.20 3.58 -16.56
C ASN A 252 0.17 5.07 -16.73
N ALA A 253 -0.10 5.61 -17.91
CA ALA A 253 0.19 7.00 -18.26
C ALA A 253 -0.37 8.01 -17.26
N GLU A 254 -1.62 7.83 -16.80
CA GLU A 254 -2.30 8.78 -15.93
C GLU A 254 -1.71 8.79 -14.51
N ARG A 255 -1.30 7.62 -14.01
CA ARG A 255 -0.60 7.51 -12.72
C ARG A 255 0.78 8.16 -12.79
N ILE A 256 1.54 7.91 -13.85
CA ILE A 256 2.86 8.53 -14.02
C ILE A 256 2.73 10.04 -14.26
N LYS A 257 1.72 10.50 -15.00
CA LYS A 257 1.38 11.92 -15.15
C LYS A 257 1.22 12.60 -13.80
N GLN A 258 0.45 11.98 -12.89
CA GLN A 258 0.23 12.50 -11.55
C GLN A 258 1.54 12.61 -10.75
N VAL A 259 2.43 11.60 -10.85
CA VAL A 259 3.76 11.66 -10.22
C VAL A 259 4.55 12.85 -10.75
N LEU A 260 4.62 13.01 -12.07
CA LEU A 260 5.39 14.08 -12.69
C LEU A 260 4.84 15.48 -12.37
N ILE A 261 3.51 15.65 -12.31
CA ILE A 261 2.88 16.91 -11.88
C ILE A 261 3.25 17.22 -10.42
N ASN A 262 3.13 16.24 -9.52
CA ASN A 262 3.46 16.44 -8.10
C ASN A 262 4.93 16.83 -7.89
N LEU A 263 5.84 16.13 -8.58
CA LEU A 263 7.28 16.45 -8.52
C LEU A 263 7.56 17.82 -9.13
N GLY A 264 6.97 18.13 -10.29
CA GLY A 264 7.12 19.42 -10.96
C GLY A 264 6.64 20.60 -10.11
N ILE A 265 5.48 20.49 -9.47
CA ILE A 265 4.96 21.52 -8.55
C ILE A 265 5.91 21.69 -7.36
N ASN A 266 6.40 20.59 -6.77
CA ASN A 266 7.35 20.66 -5.65
C ASN A 266 8.65 21.38 -6.07
N SER A 267 9.16 21.09 -7.25
CA SER A 267 10.33 21.75 -7.84
C SER A 267 10.10 23.24 -8.08
N VAL A 268 8.95 23.62 -8.67
CA VAL A 268 8.58 25.03 -8.89
C VAL A 268 8.54 25.79 -7.55
N GLN A 269 7.91 25.21 -6.53
CA GLN A 269 7.85 25.82 -5.20
C GLN A 269 9.22 25.92 -4.51
N ALA A 270 10.18 25.08 -4.88
CA ALA A 270 11.55 25.14 -4.36
C ALA A 270 12.40 26.23 -5.03
N MET A 271 11.87 26.93 -6.05
CA MET A 271 12.54 27.99 -6.81
C MET A 271 11.82 29.35 -6.73
N PRO A 272 11.59 29.92 -5.52
CA PRO A 272 10.85 31.18 -5.39
C PRO A 272 11.55 32.38 -6.05
N LYS A 273 12.88 32.32 -6.22
CA LYS A 273 13.68 33.36 -6.89
C LYS A 273 13.83 33.14 -8.39
N GLY A 274 13.17 32.13 -8.95
CA GLY A 274 13.38 31.67 -10.32
C GLY A 274 14.44 30.58 -10.41
N GLY A 275 14.54 29.96 -11.57
CA GLY A 275 15.44 28.83 -11.80
C GLY A 275 15.09 28.02 -13.04
N GLU A 276 15.62 26.81 -13.11
CA GLU A 276 15.40 25.90 -14.22
C GLU A 276 14.86 24.56 -13.72
N LEU A 277 13.80 24.08 -14.36
CA LEU A 277 13.24 22.73 -14.19
C LEU A 277 13.47 21.93 -15.48
N ILE A 278 14.17 20.81 -15.36
CA ILE A 278 14.49 19.91 -16.47
C ILE A 278 13.75 18.60 -16.24
N LEU A 279 12.89 18.25 -17.19
CA LEU A 279 12.26 16.93 -17.27
C LEU A 279 13.00 16.13 -18.35
N SER A 280 13.50 14.94 -18.01
CA SER A 280 14.17 14.12 -19.00
C SER A 280 13.78 12.65 -18.94
N ALA A 281 13.93 11.97 -20.06
CA ALA A 281 13.70 10.53 -20.13
C ALA A 281 14.65 9.84 -21.10
N GLY A 282 14.98 8.60 -20.78
CA GLY A 282 15.81 7.73 -21.60
C GLY A 282 15.85 6.30 -21.11
N PHE A 283 16.38 5.42 -21.94
CA PHE A 283 16.74 4.08 -21.54
C PHE A 283 18.18 4.04 -21.02
N ARG A 284 18.39 3.29 -19.94
CA ARG A 284 19.71 3.01 -19.38
C ARG A 284 19.97 1.51 -19.46
N ASP A 285 21.12 1.13 -20.01
CA ASP A 285 21.54 -0.26 -20.02
C ASP A 285 22.00 -0.70 -18.62
N LYS A 286 21.43 -1.78 -18.09
CA LYS A 286 21.99 -2.48 -16.94
C LYS A 286 23.22 -3.24 -17.41
N GLY A 287 24.40 -2.80 -17.00
CA GLY A 287 25.70 -3.43 -17.35
C GLY A 287 25.87 -4.83 -16.76
N ASN A 288 25.08 -5.80 -17.21
CA ASN A 288 25.20 -7.21 -16.88
C ASN A 288 25.35 -8.02 -18.17
N GLU A 289 26.58 -8.13 -18.67
CA GLU A 289 26.95 -8.91 -19.86
C GLU A 289 26.71 -10.43 -19.73
N LYS A 290 26.10 -10.92 -18.64
CA LYS A 290 26.08 -12.36 -18.33
C LYS A 290 24.93 -13.18 -18.94
N LYS A 291 23.97 -12.61 -19.68
CA LYS A 291 22.92 -13.41 -20.35
C LYS A 291 22.36 -12.79 -21.65
N GLY A 292 23.19 -12.32 -22.58
CA GLY A 292 22.81 -12.13 -24.00
C GLY A 292 21.59 -11.23 -24.34
N ALA A 293 20.97 -10.58 -23.36
CA ALA A 293 19.89 -9.62 -23.51
C ALA A 293 20.26 -8.42 -22.64
N VAL A 294 20.41 -7.26 -23.27
CA VAL A 294 20.62 -5.99 -22.57
C VAL A 294 19.29 -5.66 -21.90
N GLU A 295 19.18 -5.83 -20.59
CA GLU A 295 18.03 -5.31 -19.84
C GLU A 295 18.14 -3.78 -19.84
N GLN A 296 17.24 -3.10 -20.55
CA GLN A 296 17.17 -1.65 -20.50
C GLN A 296 16.24 -1.25 -19.35
N GLU A 297 16.50 -0.11 -18.72
CA GLU A 297 15.59 0.45 -17.71
C GLU A 297 15.13 1.81 -18.18
N LEU A 298 13.82 2.07 -18.14
CA LEU A 298 13.31 3.41 -18.39
C LEU A 298 13.64 4.27 -17.18
N VAL A 299 14.34 5.36 -17.42
CA VAL A 299 14.61 6.38 -16.41
C VAL A 299 13.90 7.66 -16.82
N ILE A 300 13.03 8.16 -15.94
CA ILE A 300 12.44 9.49 -16.03
C ILE A 300 13.02 10.33 -14.90
N GLU A 301 13.53 11.51 -15.21
CA GLU A 301 14.25 12.37 -14.28
C GLU A 301 13.59 13.76 -14.22
N VAL A 302 13.44 14.25 -12.99
CA VAL A 302 12.96 15.60 -12.67
C VAL A 302 14.08 16.30 -11.91
N LYS A 303 14.64 17.36 -12.49
CA LYS A 303 15.76 18.10 -11.91
C LYS A 303 15.44 19.58 -11.81
N ASP A 304 15.66 20.15 -10.63
CA ASP A 304 15.50 21.58 -10.38
C ASP A 304 16.75 22.23 -9.81
N THR A 305 16.86 23.54 -10.00
CA THR A 305 17.92 24.39 -9.43
C THR A 305 17.44 25.12 -8.16
N GLY A 306 16.57 24.49 -7.38
CA GLY A 306 15.96 25.08 -6.19
C GLY A 306 16.85 25.07 -4.96
N THR A 307 16.24 25.27 -3.80
CA THR A 307 16.92 25.32 -2.49
C THR A 307 17.57 24.01 -2.06
N GLY A 308 17.35 22.91 -2.78
CA GLY A 308 17.86 21.59 -2.42
C GLY A 308 17.27 21.03 -1.11
N ILE A 309 17.66 19.80 -0.79
CA ILE A 309 17.22 19.02 0.37
C ILE A 309 18.48 18.61 1.15
N SER A 310 18.48 18.78 2.48
CA SER A 310 19.59 18.35 3.31
C SER A 310 19.68 16.81 3.40
N PRO A 311 20.88 16.22 3.48
CA PRO A 311 21.06 14.75 3.54
C PRO A 311 20.27 14.08 4.67
N GLU A 312 20.17 14.72 5.84
CA GLU A 312 19.40 14.24 6.99
C GLU A 312 17.90 14.12 6.71
N ASN A 313 17.39 14.99 5.83
CA ASN A 313 15.98 15.03 5.46
C ASN A 313 15.66 14.04 4.34
N ILE A 314 16.61 13.72 3.46
CA ILE A 314 16.41 12.72 2.39
C ILE A 314 16.01 11.36 2.98
N SER A 315 16.72 10.89 4.01
CA SER A 315 16.40 9.61 4.67
C SER A 315 15.03 9.62 5.35
N LYS A 316 14.59 10.76 5.90
CA LYS A 316 13.28 10.92 6.57
C LYS A 316 12.12 11.09 5.60
N ILE A 317 12.39 11.70 4.45
CA ILE A 317 11.43 11.86 3.35
C ILE A 317 11.09 10.48 2.75
N LEU A 318 12.09 9.59 2.62
CA LEU A 318 11.90 8.24 2.11
C LEU A 318 11.13 7.30 3.06
N THR A 319 11.13 7.57 4.38
CA THR A 319 10.35 6.81 5.38
C THR A 319 8.90 7.28 5.51
N GLY A 320 8.49 8.30 4.72
CA GLY A 320 7.11 8.74 4.63
C GLY A 320 6.59 9.51 5.85
N LYS A 321 7.44 10.05 6.72
CA LYS A 321 7.00 10.78 7.94
C LYS A 321 7.55 12.21 8.06
N PHE A 322 7.98 12.83 6.96
CA PHE A 322 8.72 14.09 7.04
C PHE A 322 8.34 15.11 5.96
N THR A 323 8.10 16.34 6.40
CA THR A 323 7.95 17.53 5.56
C THR A 323 8.71 18.70 6.20
N THR A 324 9.40 19.50 5.40
CA THR A 324 10.16 20.69 5.84
C THR A 324 9.39 22.00 5.69
N LYS A 325 8.16 21.97 5.15
CA LYS A 325 7.37 23.18 4.85
C LYS A 325 6.23 23.32 5.84
N ALA A 326 6.10 24.50 6.45
CA ALA A 326 5.01 24.86 7.36
C ALA A 326 3.60 24.77 6.71
N GLU A 327 3.50 24.67 5.37
CA GLU A 327 2.25 24.58 4.60
C GLU A 327 2.20 23.38 3.63
N GLY A 328 3.13 22.42 3.72
CA GLY A 328 3.18 21.28 2.78
C GLY A 328 3.05 19.94 3.50
N TYR A 329 1.98 19.17 3.29
CA TYR A 329 1.72 17.93 4.02
C TYR A 329 2.57 16.70 3.61
N GLY A 330 3.59 16.84 2.76
CA GLY A 330 4.44 15.71 2.34
C GLY A 330 3.73 14.63 1.47
N ILE A 331 2.47 14.86 1.10
CA ILE A 331 1.59 13.91 0.38
C ILE A 331 2.10 13.62 -1.05
N GLY A 332 2.71 14.62 -1.71
CA GLY A 332 3.13 14.52 -3.11
C GLY A 332 4.17 13.41 -3.36
N LEU A 333 5.16 13.26 -2.47
CA LEU A 333 6.21 12.26 -2.63
C LEU A 333 5.79 10.88 -2.12
N GLN A 334 4.99 10.80 -1.07
CA GLN A 334 4.39 9.53 -0.63
C GLN A 334 3.51 8.93 -1.74
N SER A 335 2.71 9.77 -2.40
CA SER A 335 1.92 9.36 -3.56
C SER A 335 2.83 8.90 -4.71
N ALA A 336 3.97 9.58 -4.95
CA ALA A 336 4.94 9.16 -5.94
C ALA A 336 5.54 7.78 -5.62
N GLN A 337 5.98 7.55 -4.38
CA GLN A 337 6.52 6.25 -3.95
C GLN A 337 5.50 5.13 -4.06
N ALA A 338 4.25 5.36 -3.68
CA ALA A 338 3.18 4.36 -3.79
C ALA A 338 2.93 3.98 -5.26
N ILE A 339 2.88 4.97 -6.16
CA ILE A 339 2.70 4.74 -7.60
C ILE A 339 3.92 4.04 -8.20
N MET A 340 5.14 4.39 -7.79
CA MET A 340 6.36 3.73 -8.24
C MET A 340 6.38 2.26 -7.81
N LYS A 341 5.99 1.96 -6.57
CA LYS A 341 5.89 0.58 -6.07
C LYS A 341 4.85 -0.25 -6.84
N GLU A 342 3.72 0.35 -7.24
CA GLU A 342 2.72 -0.28 -8.12
C GLU A 342 3.29 -0.62 -9.52
N HIS A 343 4.23 0.19 -9.99
CA HIS A 343 4.93 -0.01 -11.25
C HIS A 343 6.19 -0.87 -11.11
N GLU A 344 6.46 -1.41 -9.92
CA GLU A 344 7.68 -2.17 -9.59
C GLU A 344 8.97 -1.38 -9.88
N GLY A 345 8.84 -0.06 -9.90
CA GLY A 345 9.93 0.88 -10.10
C GLY A 345 10.49 1.36 -8.77
N SER A 346 11.67 1.95 -8.84
CA SER A 346 12.35 2.58 -7.71
C SER A 346 12.47 4.08 -7.92
N LEU A 347 12.52 4.83 -6.81
CA LEU A 347 12.72 6.26 -6.81
C LEU A 347 14.07 6.55 -6.13
N ASP A 348 14.95 7.26 -6.84
CA ASP A 348 16.25 7.73 -6.33
C ASP A 348 16.23 9.26 -6.21
N ILE A 349 16.75 9.80 -5.11
CA ILE A 349 16.79 11.23 -4.82
C ILE A 349 18.21 11.65 -4.54
N LYS A 350 18.69 12.63 -5.30
CA LYS A 350 19.97 13.30 -5.07
C LYS A 350 19.72 14.79 -4.94
N SER A 351 20.37 15.44 -4.00
CA SER A 351 20.20 16.87 -3.82
C SER A 351 21.41 17.49 -3.13
N GLU A 352 21.67 18.74 -3.47
CA GLU A 352 22.68 19.57 -2.83
C GLU A 352 22.02 20.84 -2.30
N VAL A 353 22.19 21.10 -1.01
CA VAL A 353 21.57 22.22 -0.30
C VAL A 353 21.96 23.54 -0.97
N ASN A 354 20.97 24.38 -1.22
CA ASN A 354 21.04 25.66 -1.92
C ASN A 354 21.53 25.60 -3.37
N LYS A 355 21.53 24.42 -4.02
CA LYS A 355 21.93 24.31 -5.43
C LYS A 355 20.91 23.60 -6.32
N TRP A 356 20.56 22.34 -6.02
CA TRP A 356 19.71 21.55 -6.91
C TRP A 356 19.08 20.34 -6.23
N THR A 357 17.98 19.86 -6.80
CA THR A 357 17.34 18.57 -6.46
C THR A 357 17.15 17.77 -7.74
N GLU A 358 17.43 16.47 -7.68
CA GLU A 358 17.31 15.53 -8.79
C GLU A 358 16.57 14.29 -8.28
N ILE A 359 15.45 13.98 -8.93
CA ILE A 359 14.62 12.82 -8.61
C ILE A 359 14.52 11.94 -9.85
N LYS A 360 14.94 10.68 -9.70
CA LYS A 360 14.92 9.68 -10.77
C LYS A 360 13.88 8.62 -10.47
N LEU A 361 12.98 8.42 -11.43
CA LEU A 361 12.00 7.35 -11.48
C LEU A 361 12.56 6.26 -12.40
N ILE A 362 12.87 5.10 -11.84
CA ILE A 362 13.51 4.00 -12.55
C ILE A 362 12.48 2.87 -12.69
N PHE A 363 12.21 2.44 -13.91
CA PHE A 363 11.30 1.36 -14.22
C PHE A 363 12.06 0.21 -14.88
N PRO A 364 12.02 -1.00 -14.29
CA PRO A 364 12.66 -2.16 -14.90
C PRO A 364 11.89 -2.61 -16.15
N GLU A 365 12.57 -2.84 -17.26
CA GLU A 365 11.95 -3.45 -18.45
C GLU A 365 11.55 -4.89 -18.12
N ARG A 366 10.26 -5.19 -18.31
CA ARG A 366 9.73 -6.55 -18.20
C ARG A 366 9.22 -7.02 -19.55
N LYS A 367 9.58 -8.27 -19.86
CA LYS A 367 9.10 -9.09 -20.99
C LYS A 367 7.59 -9.13 -21.10
#